data_AF-X8CAX8-F1
#
_entry.id   AF-X8CAX8-F1
#
_cell.length_a   1.000
_cell.length_b   1.000
_cell.length_c   1.000
_cell.angle_alpha   90.00
_cell.angle_beta   90.00
_cell.angle_gamma   90.00
#
_symmetry.space_group_name_H-M   'P 1'
#
loop_
_entity.id
_entity.type
_entity.pdbx_description
1 polymer ?
#
loop_
_entity_poly.entity_id
_entity_poly.type
_entity_poly.pdbx_seq_one_letter_code
_entity_poly.pdbx_strand_id
1 'polypeptide(L)'
;MVLPYLTDLTTPEQQQRWLPGVVTGETVLGIGMTEPGTGSDLAGIRTTAVRDGDDYVVNGAKTFISNGQVGDLFVIAARTSPDRHQGLSLLVVDADTPGFSRGRNLEKIGLHAQDTSELTFTDMRVPKDNLLESEGRGFYQLMKNLPQERLALGVGAVAAAEAILAATLDYVRDRTAFGSPIASFQHSQFVLAELATEIDVARTYLDDCLAEHLEGELTAARAARLKWWTTDLQVRTADRCLQLHGGYGYMREYSVARAFVDARIQTIYGGTNEIMKTIIAKDLGL
;
A
#
# COMPACT_ATOMS: atom_id res chain seq x y z
N MET A 1 1.68 4.71 -1.68
CA MET A 1 2.23 5.66 -2.69
C MET A 1 2.16 7.06 -2.09
N VAL A 2 3.25 7.84 -2.09
CA VAL A 2 3.30 9.15 -1.38
C VAL A 2 3.37 10.34 -2.34
N LEU A 3 4.03 10.18 -3.49
CA LEU A 3 4.26 11.26 -4.45
C LEU A 3 2.99 12.06 -4.86
N PRO A 4 1.81 11.45 -5.10
CA PRO A 4 0.61 12.21 -5.46
C PRO A 4 0.19 13.30 -4.45
N TYR A 5 0.46 13.07 -3.16
CA TYR A 5 0.21 14.09 -2.13
C TYR A 5 1.10 15.31 -2.32
N LEU A 6 2.31 15.14 -2.86
CA LEU A 6 3.24 16.23 -3.13
C LEU A 6 3.06 16.84 -4.52
N THR A 7 2.57 16.12 -5.52
CA THR A 7 2.34 16.71 -6.86
C THR A 7 1.04 17.49 -6.92
N ASP A 8 0.01 17.04 -6.19
CA ASP A 8 -1.34 17.55 -6.40
C ASP A 8 -1.79 18.57 -5.35
N LEU A 9 -1.19 18.53 -4.15
CA LEU A 9 -1.69 19.28 -2.98
C LEU A 9 -0.74 20.38 -2.51
N THR A 10 0.40 20.55 -3.19
CA THR A 10 1.45 21.50 -2.80
C THR A 10 1.36 22.80 -3.58
N THR A 11 1.84 23.89 -2.97
CA THR A 11 2.08 25.16 -3.67
C THR A 11 3.38 25.10 -4.51
N PRO A 12 3.61 26.02 -5.46
CA PRO A 12 4.86 26.08 -6.21
C PRO A 12 6.12 26.14 -5.32
N GLU A 13 6.06 26.86 -4.19
CA GLU A 13 7.17 26.98 -3.24
C GLU A 13 7.43 25.66 -2.53
N GLN A 14 6.37 24.96 -2.10
CA GLN A 14 6.46 23.61 -1.51
C GLN A 14 7.03 22.60 -2.52
N GLN A 15 6.60 22.65 -3.78
CA GLN A 15 7.13 21.82 -4.86
C GLN A 15 8.61 22.04 -5.06
N GLN A 16 9.04 23.30 -5.14
CA GLN A 16 10.44 23.67 -5.32
C GLN A 16 11.31 23.20 -4.14
N ARG A 17 10.75 23.18 -2.93
CA ARG A 17 11.44 22.70 -1.73
C ARG A 17 11.61 21.17 -1.73
N TRP A 18 10.58 20.40 -2.09
CA TRP A 18 10.57 18.95 -1.84
C TRP A 18 10.77 18.08 -3.07
N LEU A 19 10.18 18.43 -4.22
CA LEU A 19 10.20 17.55 -5.39
C LEU A 19 11.58 17.28 -5.99
N PRO A 20 12.55 18.24 -6.02
CA PRO A 20 13.86 17.97 -6.60
C PRO A 20 14.56 16.74 -5.98
N GLY A 21 14.63 16.66 -4.65
CA GLY A 21 15.26 15.53 -3.94
C GLY A 21 14.48 14.22 -4.09
N VAL A 22 13.16 14.30 -4.22
CA VAL A 22 12.31 13.13 -4.48
C VAL A 22 12.56 12.57 -5.88
N VAL A 23 12.73 13.43 -6.89
CA VAL A 23 12.98 13.03 -8.28
C VAL A 23 14.39 12.44 -8.45
N THR A 24 15.40 12.98 -7.76
CA THR A 24 16.77 12.44 -7.79
C THR A 24 16.90 11.13 -7.00
N GLY A 25 15.94 10.83 -6.11
CA GLY A 25 15.98 9.68 -5.20
C GLY A 25 16.83 9.93 -3.94
N GLU A 26 17.31 11.15 -3.74
CA GLU A 26 18.04 11.56 -2.53
C GLU A 26 17.11 11.77 -1.33
N THR A 27 15.80 11.94 -1.57
CA THR A 27 14.76 12.07 -0.54
C THR A 27 13.77 10.92 -0.66
N VAL A 28 13.80 10.00 0.30
CA VAL A 28 12.86 8.90 0.38
C VAL A 28 11.59 9.34 1.10
N LEU A 29 10.43 9.11 0.48
CA LEU A 29 9.14 9.49 1.05
C LEU A 29 8.57 8.43 1.98
N GLY A 30 7.90 8.89 3.04
CA GLY A 30 7.03 8.09 3.90
C GLY A 30 5.67 8.74 4.11
N ILE A 31 4.69 7.98 4.58
CA ILE A 31 3.36 8.50 4.91
C ILE A 31 2.85 7.91 6.23
N GLY A 32 2.52 8.78 7.17
CA GLY A 32 2.14 8.45 8.54
C GLY A 32 0.64 8.65 8.76
N MET A 33 -0.17 7.62 8.48
CA MET A 33 -1.62 7.64 8.76
C MET A 33 -1.98 6.79 9.98
N THR A 34 -1.69 5.50 9.88
CA THR A 34 -2.06 4.45 10.83
C THR A 34 -1.43 4.66 12.20
N GLU A 35 -2.20 4.39 13.24
CA GLU A 35 -1.82 4.49 14.66
C GLU A 35 -2.02 3.13 15.34
N PRO A 36 -1.37 2.87 16.49
CA PRO A 36 -1.57 1.61 17.22
C PRO A 36 -3.03 1.25 17.50
N GLY A 37 -3.89 2.26 17.70
CA GLY A 37 -5.33 2.09 17.92
C GLY A 37 -6.22 2.33 16.69
N THR A 38 -5.65 2.70 15.54
CA THR A 38 -6.42 3.21 14.39
C THR A 38 -5.79 2.78 13.06
N GLY A 39 -6.45 1.86 12.35
CA GLY A 39 -6.08 1.44 10.99
C GLY A 39 -7.13 1.85 9.96
N SER A 40 -8.11 0.97 9.72
CA SER A 40 -9.17 1.21 8.72
C SER A 40 -10.07 2.42 9.01
N ASP A 41 -10.26 2.78 10.28
CA ASP A 41 -11.03 3.97 10.69
C ASP A 41 -10.14 5.22 10.68
N LEU A 42 -9.72 5.69 9.51
CA LEU A 42 -8.84 6.87 9.39
C LEU A 42 -9.40 8.12 10.11
N ALA A 43 -10.72 8.25 10.19
CA ALA A 43 -11.36 9.36 10.91
C ALA A 43 -11.10 9.33 12.43
N GLY A 44 -10.68 8.18 12.97
CA GLY A 44 -10.33 7.96 14.37
C GLY A 44 -8.91 8.35 14.77
N ILE A 45 -8.11 8.93 13.86
CA ILE A 45 -6.73 9.39 14.13
C ILE A 45 -6.70 10.34 15.35
N ARG A 46 -5.73 10.14 16.24
CA ARG A 46 -5.57 10.85 17.52
C ARG A 46 -4.31 11.70 17.61
N THR A 47 -3.28 11.44 16.79
CA THR A 47 -2.12 12.34 16.71
C THR A 47 -2.62 13.76 16.48
N THR A 48 -2.25 14.70 17.34
CA THR A 48 -2.73 16.09 17.31
C THR A 48 -1.70 17.00 16.67
N ALA A 49 -2.16 18.08 16.03
CA ALA A 49 -1.36 19.21 15.60
C ALA A 49 -2.06 20.49 16.06
N VAL A 50 -1.53 21.15 17.10
CA VAL A 50 -2.13 22.35 17.68
C VAL A 50 -1.35 23.57 17.20
N ARG A 51 -2.05 24.55 16.62
CA ARG A 51 -1.42 25.79 16.15
C ARG A 51 -0.87 26.59 17.35
N ASP A 52 0.38 27.01 17.24
CA ASP A 52 1.09 27.86 18.18
C ASP A 52 1.96 28.88 17.42
N GLY A 53 1.40 30.08 17.22
CA GLY A 53 2.00 31.10 16.37
C GLY A 53 2.09 30.66 14.91
N ASP A 54 3.31 30.64 14.39
CA ASP A 54 3.62 30.25 13.01
C ASP A 54 3.88 28.74 12.83
N ASP A 55 3.80 27.96 13.93
CA ASP A 55 4.01 26.51 13.93
C ASP A 55 2.74 25.74 14.32
N TYR A 56 2.76 24.44 14.01
CA TYR A 56 1.97 23.43 14.69
C TYR A 56 2.85 22.66 15.66
N VAL A 57 2.36 22.42 16.87
CA VAL A 57 2.95 21.49 17.83
C VAL A 57 2.27 20.13 17.69
N VAL A 58 3.04 19.14 17.25
CA VAL A 58 2.56 17.80 16.91
C VAL A 58 2.91 16.81 18.01
N ASN A 59 1.91 16.06 18.47
CA ASN A 59 2.03 15.04 19.51
C ASN A 59 1.27 13.78 19.12
N GLY A 60 1.91 12.62 19.24
CA GLY A 60 1.28 11.32 18.98
C GLY A 60 2.24 10.26 18.46
N ALA A 61 1.68 9.24 17.82
CA ALA A 61 2.46 8.14 17.27
C ALA A 61 1.80 7.54 16.03
N LYS A 62 2.62 7.01 15.14
CA LYS A 62 2.22 6.24 13.97
C LYS A 62 2.84 4.85 14.01
N THR A 63 2.21 3.89 13.35
CA THR A 63 2.71 2.52 13.25
C THR A 63 2.43 1.93 11.89
N PHE A 64 3.18 0.88 11.53
CA PHE A 64 3.17 0.28 10.20
C PHE A 64 3.63 1.24 9.09
N ILE A 65 4.55 2.14 9.39
CA ILE A 65 5.00 3.15 8.44
C ILE A 65 6.09 2.57 7.56
N SER A 66 5.71 2.31 6.32
CA SER A 66 6.62 1.96 5.23
C SER A 66 7.67 3.05 5.03
N ASN A 67 8.93 2.66 4.85
CA ASN A 67 10.08 3.59 4.80
C ASN A 67 10.24 4.38 6.12
N GLY A 68 9.78 3.84 7.25
CA GLY A 68 9.88 4.51 8.54
C GLY A 68 11.31 4.63 9.10
N GLN A 69 12.24 3.79 8.66
CA GLN A 69 13.67 3.85 9.01
C GLN A 69 14.47 4.71 8.03
N VAL A 70 14.22 4.54 6.72
CA VAL A 70 15.04 5.16 5.66
C VAL A 70 14.41 6.42 5.07
N GLY A 71 13.13 6.69 5.33
CA GLY A 71 12.42 7.84 4.77
C GLY A 71 12.94 9.17 5.35
N ASP A 72 13.11 10.18 4.51
CA ASP A 72 13.64 11.49 4.88
C ASP A 72 12.53 12.53 5.05
N LEU A 73 11.43 12.37 4.30
CA LEU A 73 10.31 13.31 4.27
C LEU A 73 8.99 12.55 4.40
N PHE A 74 8.16 12.96 5.37
CA PHE A 74 6.93 12.27 5.71
C PHE A 74 5.71 13.16 5.53
N VAL A 75 4.67 12.65 4.87
CA VAL A 75 3.32 13.22 4.98
C VAL A 75 2.66 12.61 6.21
N ILE A 76 2.34 13.40 7.23
CA ILE A 76 1.69 12.93 8.45
C ILE A 76 0.24 13.42 8.53
N ALA A 77 -0.67 12.51 8.84
CA ALA A 77 -2.06 12.86 9.14
C ALA A 77 -2.21 13.15 10.63
N ALA A 78 -2.62 14.38 10.96
CA ALA A 78 -2.78 14.85 12.32
C ALA A 78 -4.10 15.60 12.50
N ARG A 79 -4.61 15.58 13.73
CA ARG A 79 -5.86 16.21 14.14
C ARG A 79 -5.61 17.65 14.55
N THR A 80 -6.21 18.58 13.82
CA THR A 80 -6.17 20.03 14.11
C THR A 80 -7.47 20.54 14.72
N SER A 81 -8.56 19.76 14.64
CA SER A 81 -9.85 20.11 15.26
C SER A 81 -10.59 18.89 15.82
N PRO A 82 -11.57 19.08 16.73
CA PRO A 82 -12.36 17.98 17.28
C PRO A 82 -13.35 17.36 16.26
N ASP A 83 -13.55 17.97 15.09
CA ASP A 83 -14.43 17.41 14.07
C ASP A 83 -13.89 16.07 13.55
N ARG A 84 -14.77 15.08 13.44
CA ARG A 84 -14.35 13.72 13.06
C ARG A 84 -13.78 13.65 11.64
N HIS A 85 -14.36 14.35 10.69
CA HIS A 85 -13.99 14.28 9.27
C HIS A 85 -13.26 15.53 8.78
N GLN A 86 -13.64 16.70 9.28
CA GLN A 86 -13.05 18.01 8.97
C GLN A 86 -11.99 18.43 10.00
N GLY A 87 -11.62 17.55 10.93
CA GLY A 87 -10.59 17.83 11.93
C GLY A 87 -9.23 17.24 11.60
N LEU A 88 -9.05 16.59 10.45
CA LEU A 88 -7.77 16.05 10.02
C LEU A 88 -7.10 16.99 9.00
N SER A 89 -5.79 17.12 9.14
CA SER A 89 -4.91 17.88 8.25
C SER A 89 -3.69 17.04 7.88
N LEU A 90 -3.07 17.34 6.73
CA LEU A 90 -1.83 16.71 6.30
C LEU A 90 -0.67 17.71 6.42
N LEU A 91 0.37 17.32 7.15
CA LEU A 91 1.60 18.10 7.31
C LEU A 91 2.74 17.34 6.67
N VAL A 92 3.66 18.04 6.00
CA VAL A 92 4.91 17.46 5.52
C VAL A 92 5.99 17.72 6.57
N VAL A 93 6.73 16.69 6.97
CA VAL A 93 7.75 16.80 8.02
C VAL A 93 9.05 16.15 7.58
N ASP A 94 10.15 16.86 7.79
CA ASP A 94 11.50 16.33 7.63
C ASP A 94 11.79 15.38 8.82
N ALA A 95 12.46 14.25 8.57
CA ALA A 95 12.73 13.24 9.60
C ALA A 95 13.66 13.74 10.73
N ASP A 96 14.44 14.79 10.46
CA ASP A 96 15.35 15.43 11.41
C ASP A 96 14.68 16.54 12.23
N THR A 97 13.37 16.77 12.04
CA THR A 97 12.61 17.77 12.81
C THR A 97 12.67 17.43 14.31
N PRO A 98 13.13 18.32 15.20
CA PRO A 98 13.14 18.06 16.63
C PRO A 98 11.77 17.62 17.16
N GLY A 99 11.74 16.53 17.91
CA GLY A 99 10.52 15.90 18.39
C GLY A 99 10.01 14.75 17.50
N PHE A 100 10.53 14.58 16.28
CA PHE A 100 10.38 13.37 15.47
C PHE A 100 11.30 12.27 16.00
N SER A 101 10.80 11.06 16.15
CA SER A 101 11.65 9.90 16.48
C SER A 101 11.16 8.64 15.79
N ARG A 102 12.13 7.86 15.29
CA ARG A 102 11.90 6.54 14.71
C ARG A 102 11.91 5.51 15.82
N GLY A 103 10.80 4.78 15.92
CA GLY A 103 10.68 3.64 16.81
C GLY A 103 11.27 2.38 16.20
N ARG A 104 10.72 1.23 16.60
CA ARG A 104 11.22 -0.08 16.19
C ARG A 104 11.00 -0.30 14.69
N ASN A 105 11.98 -0.90 14.03
CA ASN A 105 11.76 -1.59 12.77
C ASN A 105 11.03 -2.90 13.05
N LEU A 106 9.82 -3.03 12.53
CA LEU A 106 8.90 -4.12 12.85
C LEU A 106 9.32 -5.41 12.14
N GLU A 107 9.39 -6.50 12.90
CA GLU A 107 9.68 -7.83 12.38
C GLU A 107 8.45 -8.39 11.66
N LYS A 108 8.51 -8.39 10.31
CA LYS A 108 7.44 -8.86 9.44
C LYS A 108 7.70 -10.29 8.97
N ILE A 109 6.64 -11.04 8.67
CA ILE A 109 6.75 -12.38 8.07
C ILE A 109 7.24 -12.36 6.61
N GLY A 110 7.05 -11.24 5.91
CA GLY A 110 7.45 -11.01 4.52
C GLY A 110 7.78 -9.54 4.26
N LEU A 111 8.05 -9.19 3.00
CA LEU A 111 8.51 -7.88 2.55
C LEU A 111 9.73 -7.38 3.32
N HIS A 112 10.72 -8.24 3.52
CA HIS A 112 11.93 -7.92 4.30
C HIS A 112 12.79 -6.81 3.68
N ALA A 113 12.70 -6.60 2.37
CA ALA A 113 13.41 -5.53 1.67
C ALA A 113 12.86 -4.13 1.95
N GLN A 114 11.63 -4.04 2.48
CA GLN A 114 10.97 -2.79 2.80
C GLN A 114 10.92 -2.66 4.33
N ASP A 115 11.57 -1.65 4.89
CA ASP A 115 11.45 -1.41 6.33
C ASP A 115 10.04 -0.91 6.69
N THR A 116 9.64 -1.14 7.93
CA THR A 116 8.31 -0.72 8.41
C THR A 116 8.42 -0.39 9.88
N SER A 117 8.07 0.83 10.28
CA SER A 117 8.40 1.31 11.62
C SER A 117 7.24 1.93 12.36
N GLU A 118 7.43 1.97 13.68
CA GLU A 118 6.76 2.93 14.55
C GLU A 118 7.41 4.30 14.39
N LEU A 119 6.63 5.37 14.45
CA LEU A 119 7.10 6.76 14.53
C LEU A 119 6.44 7.43 15.74
N THR A 120 7.16 8.28 16.44
CA THR A 120 6.62 9.05 17.57
C THR A 120 6.93 10.53 17.41
N PHE A 121 6.00 11.36 17.84
CA PHE A 121 6.10 12.82 17.80
C PHE A 121 5.88 13.36 19.21
N THR A 122 6.87 14.07 19.75
CA THR A 122 6.80 14.69 21.09
C THR A 122 7.15 16.16 20.96
N ASP A 123 6.15 17.02 21.16
CA ASP A 123 6.24 18.48 21.02
C ASP A 123 6.96 18.93 19.73
N MET A 124 6.73 18.18 18.65
CA MET A 124 7.40 18.40 17.38
C MET A 124 6.84 19.66 16.72
N ARG A 125 7.69 20.66 16.51
CA ARG A 125 7.30 21.92 15.87
C ARG A 125 7.44 21.84 14.37
N VAL A 126 6.34 22.07 13.67
CA VAL A 126 6.24 22.02 12.22
C VAL A 126 5.72 23.38 11.71
N PRO A 127 6.45 24.09 10.83
CA PRO A 127 5.96 25.37 10.30
C PRO A 127 4.59 25.23 9.65
N LYS A 128 3.73 26.24 9.80
CA LYS A 128 2.39 26.24 9.17
C LYS A 128 2.44 26.10 7.65
N ASP A 129 3.54 26.55 7.04
CA ASP A 129 3.79 26.50 5.59
C ASP A 129 4.09 25.07 5.11
N ASN A 130 4.25 24.10 6.01
CA ASN A 130 4.34 22.69 5.68
C ASN A 130 2.97 21.98 5.57
N LEU A 131 1.87 22.72 5.78
CA LEU A 131 0.50 22.22 5.60
C LEU A 131 0.18 22.02 4.12
N LEU A 132 -0.39 20.87 3.77
CA LEU A 132 -0.90 20.61 2.42
C LEU A 132 -2.31 21.20 2.25
N GLU A 133 -2.45 22.10 1.29
CA GLU A 133 -3.63 22.95 1.06
C GLU A 133 -4.06 23.75 2.31
N SER A 134 -5.14 23.32 2.99
CA SER A 134 -5.76 24.04 4.10
C SER A 134 -6.18 23.11 5.23
N GLU A 135 -6.31 23.69 6.42
CA GLU A 135 -6.62 22.98 7.64
C GLU A 135 -7.99 22.27 7.55
N GLY A 136 -8.08 21.04 8.05
CA GLY A 136 -9.31 20.24 8.05
C GLY A 136 -9.64 19.54 6.73
N ARG A 137 -8.78 19.66 5.70
CA ARG A 137 -8.95 19.00 4.40
C ARG A 137 -8.37 17.60 4.32
N GLY A 138 -7.59 17.18 5.31
CA GLY A 138 -6.79 15.96 5.28
C GLY A 138 -7.59 14.70 5.00
N PHE A 139 -8.77 14.52 5.61
CA PHE A 139 -9.60 13.34 5.34
C PHE A 139 -10.02 13.25 3.87
N TYR A 140 -10.44 14.38 3.27
CA TYR A 140 -10.85 14.43 1.86
C TYR A 140 -9.67 14.22 0.91
N GLN A 141 -8.52 14.81 1.22
CA GLN A 141 -7.28 14.62 0.46
C GLN A 141 -6.85 13.15 0.44
N LEU A 142 -6.91 12.47 1.58
CA LEU A 142 -6.66 11.03 1.68
C LEU A 142 -7.66 10.24 0.82
N MET A 143 -8.96 10.51 0.97
CA MET A 143 -10.00 9.82 0.21
C MET A 143 -9.90 10.01 -1.31
N LYS A 144 -9.38 11.16 -1.77
CA LYS A 144 -9.10 11.44 -3.19
C LYS A 144 -7.95 10.58 -3.75
N ASN A 145 -6.91 10.33 -2.95
CA ASN A 145 -5.70 9.61 -3.37
C ASN A 145 -5.81 8.08 -3.24
N LEU A 146 -6.67 7.58 -2.34
CA LEU A 146 -6.83 6.13 -2.10
C LEU A 146 -7.21 5.30 -3.34
N PRO A 147 -8.03 5.76 -4.31
CA PRO A 147 -8.28 5.01 -5.54
C PRO A 147 -7.01 4.70 -6.33
N GLN A 148 -6.11 5.68 -6.49
CA GLN A 148 -4.83 5.48 -7.18
C GLN A 148 -3.89 4.57 -6.40
N GLU A 149 -3.87 4.66 -5.06
CA GLU A 149 -3.13 3.72 -4.24
C GLU A 149 -3.61 2.27 -4.47
N ARG A 150 -4.92 2.05 -4.47
CA ARG A 150 -5.54 0.73 -4.71
C ARG A 150 -5.27 0.21 -6.12
N LEU A 151 -5.28 1.08 -7.13
CA LEU A 151 -4.90 0.74 -8.49
C LEU A 151 -3.46 0.22 -8.54
N ALA A 152 -2.52 0.90 -7.87
CA ALA A 152 -1.13 0.45 -7.83
C ALA A 152 -0.96 -0.90 -7.12
N LEU A 153 -1.77 -1.20 -6.10
CA LEU A 153 -1.80 -2.55 -5.50
C LEU A 153 -2.33 -3.60 -6.49
N GLY A 154 -3.34 -3.26 -7.27
CA GLY A 154 -3.83 -4.12 -8.36
C GLY A 154 -2.75 -4.43 -9.39
N VAL A 155 -1.99 -3.42 -9.82
CA VAL A 155 -0.84 -3.59 -10.72
C VAL A 155 0.18 -4.57 -10.13
N GLY A 156 0.61 -4.32 -8.89
CA GLY A 156 1.58 -5.18 -8.21
C GLY A 156 1.08 -6.62 -8.01
N ALA A 157 -0.20 -6.79 -7.70
CA ALA A 157 -0.80 -8.10 -7.47
C ALA A 157 -0.86 -8.95 -8.74
N VAL A 158 -1.32 -8.38 -9.86
CA VAL A 158 -1.37 -9.08 -11.16
C VAL A 158 0.04 -9.44 -11.63
N ALA A 159 0.99 -8.48 -11.58
CA ALA A 159 2.36 -8.74 -11.99
C ALA A 159 3.04 -9.84 -11.16
N ALA A 160 2.82 -9.85 -9.84
CA ALA A 160 3.34 -10.89 -8.97
C ALA A 160 2.72 -12.26 -9.26
N ALA A 161 1.41 -12.32 -9.53
CA ALA A 161 0.71 -13.55 -9.89
C ALA A 161 1.21 -14.14 -11.21
N GLU A 162 1.38 -13.32 -12.25
CA GLU A 162 1.96 -13.74 -13.53
C GLU A 162 3.39 -14.26 -13.37
N ALA A 163 4.23 -13.52 -12.65
CA ALA A 163 5.63 -13.90 -12.45
C ALA A 163 5.75 -15.24 -11.73
N ILE A 164 4.95 -15.47 -10.68
CA ILE A 164 5.03 -16.74 -9.95
C ILE A 164 4.41 -17.90 -10.73
N LEU A 165 3.35 -17.67 -11.51
CA LEU A 165 2.80 -18.68 -12.40
C LEU A 165 3.83 -19.09 -13.46
N ALA A 166 4.50 -18.12 -14.09
CA ALA A 166 5.54 -18.39 -15.08
C ALA A 166 6.69 -19.23 -14.49
N ALA A 167 7.23 -18.84 -13.34
CA ALA A 167 8.26 -19.60 -12.65
C ALA A 167 7.80 -21.02 -12.28
N THR A 168 6.52 -21.17 -11.90
CA THR A 168 5.94 -22.48 -11.57
C THR A 168 5.77 -23.35 -12.80
N LEU A 169 5.39 -22.77 -13.95
CA LEU A 169 5.31 -23.49 -15.22
C LEU A 169 6.65 -24.10 -15.61
N ASP A 170 7.74 -23.34 -15.46
CA ASP A 170 9.09 -23.86 -15.71
C ASP A 170 9.43 -24.99 -14.73
N TYR A 171 9.17 -24.78 -13.43
CA TYR A 171 9.40 -25.81 -12.42
C TYR A 171 8.67 -27.12 -12.71
N VAL A 172 7.37 -27.08 -13.03
CA VAL A 172 6.58 -28.30 -13.24
C VAL A 172 6.89 -29.01 -14.56
N ARG A 173 7.45 -28.31 -15.55
CA ARG A 173 7.94 -28.91 -16.81
C ARG A 173 9.23 -29.68 -16.60
N ASP A 174 10.11 -29.17 -15.73
CA ASP A 174 11.41 -29.80 -15.45
C ASP A 174 11.32 -30.89 -14.37
N ARG A 175 10.52 -30.66 -13.33
CA ARG A 175 10.41 -31.57 -12.19
C ARG A 175 9.64 -32.82 -12.59
N THR A 176 10.26 -33.99 -12.36
CA THR A 176 9.62 -35.29 -12.57
C THR A 176 9.18 -35.94 -11.26
N ALA A 177 8.05 -36.65 -11.31
CA ALA A 177 7.55 -37.53 -10.26
C ALA A 177 6.88 -38.73 -10.94
N PHE A 178 6.97 -39.92 -10.34
CA PHE A 178 6.38 -41.14 -10.91
C PHE A 178 6.75 -41.40 -12.39
N GLY A 179 7.97 -41.01 -12.80
CA GLY A 179 8.49 -41.23 -14.15
C GLY A 179 8.08 -40.18 -15.20
N SER A 180 7.27 -39.18 -14.85
CA SER A 180 6.82 -38.13 -15.79
C SER A 180 6.98 -36.73 -15.22
N PRO A 181 7.10 -35.68 -16.06
CA PRO A 181 7.03 -34.29 -15.61
C PRO A 181 5.75 -34.00 -14.83
N ILE A 182 5.81 -33.15 -13.80
CA ILE A 182 4.62 -32.76 -13.03
C ILE A 182 3.56 -32.14 -13.96
N ALA A 183 3.98 -31.37 -14.95
CA ALA A 183 3.12 -30.75 -15.96
C ALA A 183 2.28 -31.75 -16.79
N SER A 184 2.62 -33.05 -16.77
CA SER A 184 1.86 -34.09 -17.47
C SER A 184 0.65 -34.62 -16.68
N PHE A 185 0.59 -34.37 -15.36
CA PHE A 185 -0.53 -34.81 -14.55
C PHE A 185 -1.73 -33.88 -14.74
N GLN A 186 -2.88 -34.46 -15.04
CA GLN A 186 -4.10 -33.72 -15.35
C GLN A 186 -4.50 -32.73 -14.24
N HIS A 187 -4.37 -33.12 -12.96
CA HIS A 187 -4.67 -32.21 -11.86
C HIS A 187 -3.79 -30.95 -11.88
N SER A 188 -2.49 -31.09 -12.13
CA SER A 188 -1.57 -29.96 -12.26
C SER A 188 -1.95 -29.08 -13.45
N GLN A 189 -2.34 -29.67 -14.59
CA GLN A 189 -2.80 -28.93 -15.76
C GLN A 189 -4.08 -28.12 -15.46
N PHE A 190 -5.03 -28.70 -14.75
CA PHE A 190 -6.27 -28.01 -14.36
C PHE A 190 -5.99 -26.80 -13.47
N VAL A 191 -5.18 -26.98 -12.42
CA VAL A 191 -4.78 -25.88 -11.53
C VAL A 191 -4.10 -24.75 -12.32
N LEU A 192 -3.15 -25.09 -13.19
CA LEU A 192 -2.43 -24.10 -13.99
C LEU A 192 -3.35 -23.38 -14.99
N ALA A 193 -4.29 -24.10 -15.62
CA ALA A 193 -5.26 -23.51 -16.53
C ALA A 193 -6.24 -22.57 -15.83
N GLU A 194 -6.72 -22.93 -14.64
CA GLU A 194 -7.57 -22.08 -13.80
C GLU A 194 -6.84 -20.80 -13.42
N LEU A 195 -5.61 -20.91 -12.88
CA LEU A 195 -4.81 -19.75 -12.48
C LEU A 195 -4.50 -18.82 -13.66
N ALA A 196 -4.09 -19.38 -14.80
CA ALA A 196 -3.82 -18.59 -16.01
C ALA A 196 -5.07 -17.81 -16.45
N THR A 197 -6.23 -18.47 -16.46
CA THR A 197 -7.50 -17.84 -16.86
C THR A 197 -7.90 -16.73 -15.89
N GLU A 198 -7.81 -16.96 -14.58
CA GLU A 198 -8.14 -15.94 -13.57
C GLU A 198 -7.22 -14.72 -13.69
N ILE A 199 -5.93 -14.93 -13.98
CA ILE A 199 -4.95 -13.87 -14.18
C ILE A 199 -5.25 -13.07 -15.45
N ASP A 200 -5.61 -13.73 -16.55
CA ASP A 200 -5.98 -13.05 -17.80
C ASP A 200 -7.21 -12.15 -17.60
N VAL A 201 -8.22 -12.63 -16.86
CA VAL A 201 -9.40 -11.83 -16.49
C VAL A 201 -9.00 -10.65 -15.61
N ALA A 202 -8.13 -10.87 -14.62
CA ALA A 202 -7.65 -9.82 -13.74
C ALA A 202 -6.82 -8.75 -14.48
N ARG A 203 -5.97 -9.16 -15.42
CA ARG A 203 -5.21 -8.28 -16.32
C ARG A 203 -6.14 -7.39 -17.15
N THR A 204 -7.16 -7.99 -17.76
CA THR A 204 -8.15 -7.26 -18.54
C THR A 204 -8.87 -6.20 -17.70
N TYR A 205 -9.31 -6.56 -16.48
CA TYR A 205 -9.98 -5.61 -15.58
C TYR A 205 -9.04 -4.51 -15.06
N LEU A 206 -7.78 -4.85 -14.83
CA LEU A 206 -6.74 -3.89 -14.46
C LEU A 206 -6.51 -2.86 -15.57
N ASP A 207 -6.38 -3.31 -16.82
CA ASP A 207 -6.13 -2.44 -17.97
C ASP A 207 -7.30 -1.48 -18.21
N ASP A 208 -8.54 -1.95 -18.03
CA ASP A 208 -9.75 -1.11 -18.07
C ASP A 208 -9.73 -0.04 -16.96
N CYS A 209 -9.38 -0.41 -15.72
CA CYS A 209 -9.24 0.55 -14.62
C CYS A 209 -8.08 1.54 -14.82
N LEU A 210 -7.00 1.11 -15.48
CA LEU A 210 -5.88 1.98 -15.85
C LEU A 210 -6.31 3.02 -16.88
N ALA A 211 -7.07 2.62 -17.91
CA ALA A 211 -7.61 3.53 -18.91
C ALA A 211 -8.50 4.61 -18.25
N GLU A 212 -9.45 4.20 -17.40
CA GLU A 212 -10.29 5.14 -16.64
C GLU A 212 -9.45 6.07 -15.73
N HIS A 213 -8.37 5.56 -15.13
CA HIS A 213 -7.51 6.39 -14.28
C HIS A 213 -6.80 7.49 -15.08
N LEU A 214 -6.31 7.16 -16.27
CA LEU A 214 -5.66 8.13 -17.17
C LEU A 214 -6.62 9.22 -17.64
N GLU A 215 -7.92 8.90 -17.75
CA GLU A 215 -8.98 9.84 -18.09
C GLU A 215 -9.54 10.60 -16.87
N GLY A 216 -9.10 10.24 -15.65
CA GLY A 216 -9.60 10.82 -14.40
C GLY A 216 -10.98 10.32 -13.98
N GLU A 217 -11.45 9.22 -14.56
CA GLU A 217 -12.79 8.65 -14.37
C GLU A 217 -12.81 7.45 -13.41
N LEU A 218 -11.65 6.93 -13.00
CA LEU A 218 -11.58 5.77 -12.11
C LEU A 218 -12.25 6.07 -10.76
N THR A 219 -13.39 5.41 -10.52
CA THR A 219 -14.15 5.61 -9.29
C THR A 219 -13.54 4.85 -8.10
N ALA A 220 -13.81 5.33 -6.89
CA ALA A 220 -13.39 4.65 -5.67
C ALA A 220 -13.91 3.21 -5.56
N ALA A 221 -15.11 2.94 -6.08
CA ALA A 221 -15.72 1.63 -6.08
C ALA A 221 -15.06 0.67 -7.08
N ARG A 222 -14.74 1.15 -8.29
CA ARG A 222 -13.99 0.36 -9.28
C ARG A 222 -12.58 0.04 -8.80
N ALA A 223 -11.86 1.01 -8.25
CA ALA A 223 -10.56 0.78 -7.63
C ALA A 223 -10.65 -0.24 -6.46
N ALA A 224 -11.74 -0.22 -5.68
CA ALA A 224 -11.98 -1.20 -4.62
C ALA A 224 -12.24 -2.62 -5.14
N ARG A 225 -13.04 -2.77 -6.21
CA ARG A 225 -13.26 -4.06 -6.90
C ARG A 225 -11.94 -4.63 -7.39
N LEU A 226 -11.13 -3.80 -8.05
CA LEU A 226 -9.84 -4.19 -8.59
C LEU A 226 -8.92 -4.68 -7.48
N LYS A 227 -8.68 -3.84 -6.46
CA LYS A 227 -7.77 -4.18 -5.37
C LYS A 227 -8.21 -5.45 -4.65
N TRP A 228 -9.50 -5.57 -4.31
CA TRP A 228 -9.99 -6.77 -3.64
C TRP A 228 -9.74 -8.03 -4.46
N TRP A 229 -10.21 -8.05 -5.70
CA TRP A 229 -10.16 -9.25 -6.53
C TRP A 229 -8.72 -9.66 -6.84
N THR A 230 -7.89 -8.71 -7.26
CA THR A 230 -6.50 -8.98 -7.67
C THR A 230 -5.61 -9.40 -6.50
N THR A 231 -5.76 -8.79 -5.32
CA THR A 231 -4.97 -9.17 -4.14
C THR A 231 -5.40 -10.51 -3.55
N ASP A 232 -6.68 -10.86 -3.63
CA ASP A 232 -7.15 -12.21 -3.29
C ASP A 232 -6.60 -13.26 -4.26
N LEU A 233 -6.68 -12.98 -5.56
CA LEU A 233 -6.10 -13.82 -6.60
C LEU A 233 -4.60 -14.04 -6.39
N GLN A 234 -3.81 -12.99 -6.13
CA GLN A 234 -2.38 -13.11 -5.88
C GLN A 234 -2.07 -14.08 -4.74
N VAL A 235 -2.81 -14.01 -3.62
CA VAL A 235 -2.64 -14.92 -2.49
C VAL A 235 -2.95 -16.36 -2.91
N ARG A 236 -4.06 -16.59 -3.62
CA ARG A 236 -4.43 -17.92 -4.13
C ARG A 236 -3.41 -18.47 -5.12
N THR A 237 -2.95 -17.66 -6.06
CA THR A 237 -1.92 -18.06 -7.04
C THR A 237 -0.64 -18.47 -6.33
N ALA A 238 -0.14 -17.67 -5.39
CA ALA A 238 1.08 -18.00 -4.66
C ALA A 238 0.95 -19.30 -3.84
N ASP A 239 -0.18 -19.52 -3.17
CA ASP A 239 -0.50 -20.75 -2.43
C ASP A 239 -0.53 -21.98 -3.34
N ARG A 240 -1.28 -21.93 -4.45
CA ARG A 240 -1.38 -23.04 -5.40
C ARG A 240 -0.05 -23.33 -6.10
N CYS A 241 0.70 -22.30 -6.43
CA CYS A 241 2.04 -22.44 -6.98
C CYS A 241 3.00 -23.08 -5.98
N LEU A 242 2.95 -22.69 -4.69
CA LEU A 242 3.73 -23.32 -3.63
C LEU A 242 3.39 -24.81 -3.52
N GLN A 243 2.11 -25.16 -3.57
CA GLN A 243 1.65 -26.55 -3.51
C GLN A 243 2.20 -27.40 -4.66
N LEU A 244 2.30 -26.85 -5.88
CA LEU A 244 2.89 -27.53 -7.04
C LEU A 244 4.41 -27.76 -6.90
N HIS A 245 5.10 -26.94 -6.10
CA HIS A 245 6.51 -27.15 -5.75
C HIS A 245 6.70 -28.18 -4.62
N GLY A 246 5.63 -28.57 -3.92
CA GLY A 246 5.68 -29.52 -2.81
C GLY A 246 6.63 -29.07 -1.69
N GLY A 247 7.42 -29.99 -1.14
CA GLY A 247 8.35 -29.68 -0.04
C GLY A 247 9.39 -28.61 -0.40
N TYR A 248 9.79 -28.53 -1.67
CA TYR A 248 10.70 -27.47 -2.15
C TYR A 248 10.05 -26.09 -2.12
N GLY A 249 8.74 -26.02 -2.34
CA GLY A 249 7.98 -24.76 -2.23
C GLY A 249 7.99 -24.15 -0.82
N TYR A 250 8.30 -24.95 0.21
CA TYR A 250 8.41 -24.50 1.58
C TYR A 250 9.83 -23.99 1.94
N MET A 251 10.82 -24.18 1.06
CA MET A 251 12.20 -23.80 1.30
C MET A 251 12.49 -22.40 0.75
N ARG A 252 13.20 -21.56 1.52
CA ARG A 252 13.49 -20.15 1.14
C ARG A 252 14.36 -19.99 -0.11
N GLU A 253 15.03 -21.05 -0.55
CA GLU A 253 15.81 -21.08 -1.79
C GLU A 253 14.93 -20.99 -3.05
N TYR A 254 13.65 -21.38 -2.94
CA TYR A 254 12.68 -21.23 -4.02
C TYR A 254 11.91 -19.92 -3.85
N SER A 255 11.82 -19.14 -4.93
CA SER A 255 11.15 -17.83 -4.94
C SER A 255 9.66 -17.92 -4.55
N VAL A 256 9.02 -19.07 -4.78
CA VAL A 256 7.61 -19.30 -4.42
C VAL A 256 7.35 -19.20 -2.91
N ALA A 257 8.30 -19.60 -2.07
CA ALA A 257 8.17 -19.47 -0.62
C ALA A 257 8.10 -17.99 -0.22
N ARG A 258 8.90 -17.14 -0.87
CA ARG A 258 8.88 -15.68 -0.67
C ARG A 258 7.58 -15.07 -1.21
N ALA A 259 7.18 -15.43 -2.41
CA ALA A 259 5.93 -14.96 -3.02
C ALA A 259 4.72 -15.26 -2.11
N PHE A 260 4.68 -16.45 -1.50
CA PHE A 260 3.63 -16.84 -0.56
C PHE A 260 3.56 -15.92 0.67
N VAL A 261 4.69 -15.69 1.36
CA VAL A 261 4.69 -14.83 2.56
C VAL A 261 4.47 -13.35 2.23
N ASP A 262 5.01 -12.88 1.11
CA ASP A 262 4.90 -11.47 0.68
C ASP A 262 3.48 -11.15 0.18
N ALA A 263 2.80 -12.09 -0.49
CA ALA A 263 1.43 -11.91 -0.94
C ALA A 263 0.44 -11.71 0.22
N ARG A 264 0.71 -12.29 1.40
CA ARG A 264 -0.25 -12.30 2.50
C ARG A 264 -0.68 -10.90 2.94
N ILE A 265 0.21 -9.92 2.89
CA ILE A 265 -0.11 -8.57 3.36
C ILE A 265 -1.03 -7.81 2.38
N GLN A 266 -1.09 -8.21 1.11
CA GLN A 266 -1.84 -7.52 0.03
C GLN A 266 -3.34 -7.40 0.31
N THR A 267 -3.90 -8.35 1.05
CA THR A 267 -5.31 -8.33 1.46
C THR A 267 -5.58 -7.45 2.69
N ILE A 268 -4.53 -6.84 3.27
CA ILE A 268 -4.56 -6.06 4.52
C ILE A 268 -4.27 -4.57 4.27
N TYR A 269 -3.12 -4.24 3.67
CA TYR A 269 -2.70 -2.83 3.49
C TYR A 269 -3.41 -2.17 2.29
N GLY A 270 -3.42 -0.83 2.26
CA GLY A 270 -4.24 -0.05 1.32
C GLY A 270 -5.75 -0.17 1.57
N GLY A 271 -6.13 -0.72 2.73
CA GLY A 271 -7.48 -1.09 3.12
C GLY A 271 -7.73 -2.58 2.93
N THR A 272 -8.29 -3.24 3.95
CA THR A 272 -8.55 -4.67 3.91
C THR A 272 -9.58 -5.02 2.83
N ASN A 273 -9.62 -6.29 2.43
CA ASN A 273 -10.62 -6.75 1.46
C ASN A 273 -12.06 -6.56 1.96
N GLU A 274 -12.31 -6.57 3.27
CA GLU A 274 -13.60 -6.27 3.89
C GLU A 274 -13.96 -4.78 3.76
N ILE A 275 -12.98 -3.89 3.89
CA ILE A 275 -13.18 -2.46 3.63
C ILE A 275 -13.48 -2.22 2.15
N MET A 276 -12.81 -2.93 1.25
CA MET A 276 -13.12 -2.84 -0.19
C MET A 276 -14.57 -3.26 -0.46
N LYS A 277 -15.02 -4.39 0.12
CA LYS A 277 -16.41 -4.85 0.02
C LYS A 277 -17.40 -3.83 0.59
N THR A 278 -17.04 -3.13 1.67
CA THR A 278 -17.87 -2.05 2.23
C THR A 278 -18.03 -0.89 1.24
N ILE A 279 -16.95 -0.52 0.52
CA ILE A 279 -17.00 0.54 -0.50
C ILE A 279 -17.86 0.09 -1.70
N ILE A 280 -17.73 -1.16 -2.11
CA ILE A 280 -18.53 -1.75 -3.20
C ILE A 280 -20.00 -1.81 -2.81
N ALA A 281 -20.33 -2.20 -1.57
CA ALA A 281 -21.71 -2.24 -1.09
C ALA A 281 -22.37 -0.87 -1.16
N LYS A 282 -21.68 0.19 -0.73
CA LYS A 282 -22.16 1.57 -0.83
C LYS A 282 -22.43 2.01 -2.27
N ASP A 283 -21.57 1.63 -3.20
CA ASP A 283 -21.73 1.91 -4.64
C ASP A 283 -22.96 1.20 -5.23
N LEU A 284 -23.32 0.03 -4.68
CA LEU A 284 -24.55 -0.69 -5.02
C LEU A 284 -25.80 -0.12 -4.31
N GLY A 285 -25.64 0.91 -3.47
CA GLY A 285 -26.74 1.52 -2.71
C GLY A 285 -27.14 0.77 -1.43
N LEU A 286 -26.24 -0.04 -0.86
CA LEU A 286 -26.44 -0.81 0.38
C LEU A 286 -25.68 -0.25 1.58
#